data_AF-A0A2P9HAA6-F1
#
_entry.id   AF-A0A2P9HAA6-F1
#
_cell.length_a   1.000
_cell.length_b   1.000
_cell.length_c   1.000
_cell.angle_alpha   90.00
_cell.angle_beta   90.00
_cell.angle_gamma   90.00
#
_symmetry.space_group_name_H-M   'P 1'
#
loop_
_entity.id
_entity.type
_entity.pdbx_description
1 polymer ?
#
loop_
_entity_poly.entity_id
_entity_poly.type
_entity_poly.pdbx_seq_one_letter_code
_entity_poly.pdbx_strand_id
1 'polypeptide(L)'
;MILKKVLIGLTFVCFIFIGWCNLPAKFIEESKNVFESSIYKQYKIKLRHYVLTHPLYKRVQQATATNYNTAIRSLLEEIEKTFEKAEELRSSHELFLRKIRQLAQFSEHDREEEQNSKKFFEDFVNWLFLHVNLQPEMEAFLYHFINPPQCDLYSYLVETQKKLHNHPQFCSIQHQAPFEDQFLQGNLPAFITLVKETRLIRLGQPICQSRGFWSTPQISPEFLFFLKNQPHHFYVNLMKRKGREGALTRALERLEDRRENLSIITLDKNSSFYWQYASDYPEIFDSEEFKEIFLNKMCGIESHYFWSKHLEPGKWKETLQEILNHVHFVIFKNVRLLNRQERQDFIEITYLAILNSLQEKWKPSSMNITCKQGMDRGPSLMVLWMLYNELIENNEKLTNLLLTPPLVIRNRSSHRSRLDRFVSAAKRLKLELNEIN
;
A
#
# COMPACT_ATOMS: atom_id res chain seq x y z
N MET A 1 19.03 -57.23 11.95
CA MET A 1 17.62 -57.05 12.37
C MET A 1 17.25 -55.60 12.69
N ILE A 2 18.17 -54.78 13.22
CA ILE A 2 17.95 -53.35 13.56
C ILE A 2 17.77 -52.47 12.31
N LEU A 3 18.53 -52.72 11.24
CA LEU A 3 18.48 -51.93 10.00
C LEU A 3 17.11 -51.98 9.29
N LYS A 4 16.38 -53.11 9.37
CA LYS A 4 15.04 -53.26 8.79
C LYS A 4 13.98 -52.44 9.55
N LYS A 5 14.12 -52.28 10.87
CA LYS A 5 13.18 -51.49 11.69
C LYS A 5 13.36 -49.98 11.48
N VAL A 6 14.60 -49.53 11.26
CA VAL A 6 14.91 -48.11 10.96
C VAL A 6 14.39 -47.71 9.58
N LEU A 7 14.54 -48.58 8.57
CA LEU A 7 14.09 -48.29 7.21
C LEU A 7 12.56 -48.17 7.11
N ILE A 8 11.83 -49.05 7.80
CA ILE A 8 10.36 -49.02 7.87
C ILE A 8 9.86 -47.78 8.63
N GLY A 9 10.54 -47.39 9.71
CA GLY A 9 10.25 -46.15 10.44
C GLY A 9 10.41 -44.89 9.57
N LEU A 10 11.48 -44.82 8.77
CA LEU A 10 11.73 -43.72 7.83
C LEU A 10 10.71 -43.69 6.68
N THR A 11 10.29 -44.85 6.16
CA THR A 11 9.25 -44.89 5.12
C THR A 11 7.90 -44.46 5.68
N PHE A 12 7.55 -44.86 6.91
CA PHE A 12 6.29 -44.49 7.54
C PHE A 12 6.22 -42.98 7.87
N VAL A 13 7.33 -42.39 8.31
CA VAL A 13 7.42 -40.94 8.52
C VAL A 13 7.31 -40.17 7.20
N CYS A 14 7.93 -40.66 6.10
CA CYS A 14 7.76 -40.06 4.77
C CYS A 14 6.32 -40.19 4.25
N PHE A 15 5.65 -41.32 4.46
CA PHE A 15 4.25 -41.50 4.03
C PHE A 15 3.25 -40.69 4.86
N ILE A 16 3.49 -40.47 6.16
CA ILE A 16 2.70 -39.54 6.98
C ILE A 16 2.93 -38.10 6.51
N PHE A 17 4.17 -37.71 6.17
CA PHE A 17 4.46 -36.38 5.62
C PHE A 17 3.79 -36.17 4.25
N ILE A 18 3.84 -37.16 3.36
CA ILE A 18 3.19 -37.11 2.04
C ILE A 18 1.65 -37.15 2.17
N GLY A 19 1.11 -37.89 3.14
CA GLY A 19 -0.33 -37.96 3.43
C GLY A 19 -0.89 -36.66 4.02
N TRP A 20 -0.13 -35.95 4.87
CA TRP A 20 -0.51 -34.64 5.38
C TRP A 20 -0.34 -33.50 4.37
N CYS A 21 0.55 -33.67 3.38
CA CYS A 21 0.68 -32.73 2.25
C CYS A 21 -0.41 -32.87 1.18
N ASN A 22 -1.29 -33.88 1.27
CA ASN A 22 -2.29 -34.21 0.24
C ASN A 22 -3.74 -33.92 0.62
N LEU A 23 -4.01 -33.15 1.67
CA LEU A 23 -5.31 -32.47 1.76
C LEU A 23 -5.31 -31.35 0.71
N PRO A 24 -6.22 -31.35 -0.28
CA PRO A 24 -6.37 -30.25 -1.19
C PRO A 24 -7.01 -29.12 -0.41
N ALA A 25 -6.21 -28.37 0.36
CA ALA A 25 -6.58 -27.01 0.68
C ALA A 25 -6.82 -26.35 -0.68
N LYS A 26 -8.07 -26.01 -1.01
CA LYS A 26 -8.40 -25.25 -2.22
C LYS A 26 -7.40 -24.09 -2.26
N PHE A 27 -6.46 -24.15 -3.19
CA PHE A 27 -5.39 -23.17 -3.29
C PHE A 27 -6.04 -21.87 -3.76
N ILE A 28 -6.19 -20.91 -2.85
CA ILE A 28 -6.66 -19.57 -3.19
C ILE A 28 -5.42 -18.72 -3.38
N GLU A 29 -5.16 -18.35 -4.62
CA GLU A 29 -4.07 -17.47 -5.00
C GLU A 29 -4.30 -16.04 -4.48
N GLU A 30 -3.22 -15.30 -4.26
CA GLU A 30 -3.32 -13.88 -3.90
C GLU A 30 -4.06 -13.09 -4.98
N SER A 31 -4.85 -12.13 -4.53
CA SER A 31 -5.77 -11.29 -5.32
C SER A 31 -6.74 -12.04 -6.24
N LYS A 32 -7.06 -13.31 -5.94
CA LYS A 32 -8.08 -14.06 -6.69
C LYS A 32 -9.39 -13.27 -6.86
N ASN A 33 -9.86 -12.63 -5.79
CA ASN A 33 -11.07 -11.80 -5.81
C ASN A 33 -10.97 -10.58 -6.75
N VAL A 34 -9.77 -10.09 -7.08
CA VAL A 34 -9.60 -9.02 -8.07
C VAL A 34 -9.97 -9.52 -9.47
N PHE A 35 -9.56 -10.73 -9.82
CA PHE A 35 -9.80 -11.34 -11.14
C PHE A 35 -11.17 -12.01 -11.28
N GLU A 36 -11.75 -12.49 -10.16
CA GLU A 36 -13.09 -13.10 -10.15
C GLU A 36 -14.23 -12.09 -10.04
N SER A 37 -13.94 -10.84 -9.66
CA SER A 37 -14.93 -9.77 -9.58
C SER A 37 -14.91 -8.86 -10.81
N SER A 38 -15.79 -7.86 -10.82
CA SER A 38 -15.81 -6.81 -11.84
C SER A 38 -14.57 -5.91 -11.80
N ILE A 39 -13.78 -5.91 -10.71
CA ILE A 39 -12.66 -4.98 -10.51
C ILE A 39 -11.65 -5.05 -11.65
N TYR A 40 -11.12 -6.24 -11.95
CA TYR A 40 -10.11 -6.37 -13.02
C TYR A 40 -10.73 -6.18 -14.41
N LYS A 41 -11.97 -6.63 -14.63
CA LYS A 41 -12.69 -6.43 -15.90
C LYS A 41 -12.82 -4.94 -16.21
N GLN A 42 -13.26 -4.14 -15.24
CA GLN A 42 -13.38 -2.69 -15.40
C GLN A 42 -12.02 -1.99 -15.50
N TYR A 43 -11.01 -2.44 -14.75
CA TYR A 43 -9.63 -1.98 -14.94
C TYR A 43 -9.17 -2.16 -16.40
N LYS A 44 -9.42 -3.33 -16.99
CA LYS A 44 -9.06 -3.63 -18.39
C LYS A 44 -9.86 -2.80 -19.39
N ILE A 45 -11.15 -2.55 -19.13
CA ILE A 45 -11.98 -1.66 -19.96
C ILE A 45 -11.41 -0.23 -19.94
N LYS A 46 -11.11 0.31 -18.75
CA LYS A 46 -10.52 1.65 -18.57
C LYS A 46 -9.15 1.75 -19.25
N LEU A 47 -8.32 0.71 -19.12
CA LEU A 47 -7.01 0.59 -19.78
C LEU A 47 -7.12 0.65 -21.30
N ARG A 48 -7.99 -0.18 -21.88
CA ARG A 48 -8.24 -0.20 -23.34
C ARG A 48 -8.75 1.14 -23.83
N HIS A 49 -9.69 1.73 -23.10
CA HIS A 49 -10.24 3.04 -23.45
C HIS A 49 -9.15 4.12 -23.50
N TYR A 50 -8.30 4.21 -22.47
CA TYR A 50 -7.18 5.16 -22.45
C TYR A 50 -6.24 4.95 -23.64
N VAL A 51 -5.83 3.71 -23.90
CA VAL A 51 -4.92 3.39 -25.01
C VAL A 51 -5.50 3.78 -26.36
N LEU A 52 -6.74 3.37 -26.66
CA LEU A 52 -7.37 3.60 -27.96
C LEU A 52 -7.69 5.07 -28.22
N THR A 53 -7.87 5.86 -27.16
CA THR A 53 -8.16 7.31 -27.26
C THR A 53 -6.91 8.18 -27.15
N HIS A 54 -5.73 7.60 -26.89
CA HIS A 54 -4.50 8.37 -26.76
C HIS A 54 -4.11 9.06 -28.09
N PRO A 55 -3.74 10.35 -28.11
CA PRO A 55 -3.43 11.09 -29.33
C PRO A 55 -2.32 10.46 -30.20
N LEU A 56 -1.38 9.75 -29.57
CA LEU A 56 -0.25 9.09 -30.25
C LEU A 56 -0.55 7.66 -30.71
N TYR A 57 -1.69 7.07 -30.36
CA TYR A 57 -1.98 5.65 -30.60
C TYR A 57 -1.76 5.22 -32.06
N LYS A 58 -2.38 5.91 -33.02
CA LYS A 58 -2.21 5.60 -34.46
C LYS A 58 -0.76 5.74 -34.93
N ARG A 59 -0.04 6.76 -34.45
CA ARG A 59 1.38 7.00 -34.81
C ARG A 59 2.27 5.89 -34.29
N VAL A 60 2.01 5.40 -33.07
CA VAL A 60 2.75 4.29 -32.46
C VAL A 60 2.49 2.98 -33.19
N GLN A 61 1.24 2.70 -33.61
CA GLN A 61 0.94 1.51 -34.40
C GLN A 61 1.65 1.49 -35.76
N GLN A 62 1.79 2.66 -36.39
CA GLN A 62 2.39 2.85 -37.71
C GLN A 62 3.90 3.15 -37.66
N ALA A 63 4.51 3.17 -36.47
CA ALA A 63 5.91 3.53 -36.31
C ALA A 63 6.84 2.51 -37.01
N THR A 64 8.01 3.00 -37.44
CA THR A 64 9.05 2.16 -38.06
C THR A 64 9.46 1.03 -37.13
N ALA A 65 9.81 -0.12 -37.71
CA ALA A 65 10.14 -1.31 -36.94
C ALA A 65 11.52 -1.17 -36.28
N THR A 66 11.50 -0.78 -35.01
CA THR A 66 12.64 -0.90 -34.10
C THR A 66 12.34 -1.93 -33.00
N ASN A 67 13.34 -2.30 -32.20
CA ASN A 67 13.11 -3.18 -31.04
C ASN A 67 12.09 -2.57 -30.06
N TYR A 68 12.18 -1.25 -29.81
CA TYR A 68 11.28 -0.55 -28.89
C TYR A 68 9.87 -0.43 -29.46
N ASN A 69 9.72 0.06 -30.70
CA ASN A 69 8.43 0.20 -31.36
C ASN A 69 7.71 -1.14 -31.51
N THR A 70 8.45 -2.22 -31.76
CA THR A 70 7.88 -3.58 -31.81
C THR A 70 7.44 -4.08 -30.44
N ALA A 71 8.21 -3.81 -29.38
CA ALA A 71 7.80 -4.14 -28.02
C ALA A 71 6.55 -3.36 -27.58
N ILE A 72 6.42 -2.07 -27.94
CA ILE A 72 5.20 -1.30 -27.67
C ILE A 72 4.01 -1.84 -28.44
N ARG A 73 4.14 -2.12 -29.75
CA ARG A 73 3.03 -2.70 -30.52
C ARG A 73 2.57 -4.02 -29.91
N SER A 74 3.49 -4.85 -29.44
CA SER A 74 3.16 -6.10 -28.74
C SER A 74 2.50 -5.89 -27.37
N LEU A 75 2.75 -4.76 -26.69
CA LEU A 75 2.00 -4.35 -25.50
C LEU A 75 0.57 -3.93 -25.87
N LEU A 76 0.40 -3.13 -26.92
CA LEU A 76 -0.91 -2.69 -27.40
C LEU A 76 -1.80 -3.89 -27.77
N GLU A 77 -1.25 -4.85 -28.52
CA GLU A 77 -1.94 -6.10 -28.86
C GLU A 77 -2.41 -6.87 -27.62
N GLU A 78 -1.63 -6.91 -26.54
CA GLU A 78 -2.02 -7.59 -25.29
C GLU A 78 -3.15 -6.85 -24.56
N ILE A 79 -3.10 -5.51 -24.56
CA ILE A 79 -4.14 -4.66 -23.96
C ILE A 79 -5.47 -4.85 -24.70
N GLU A 80 -5.44 -4.93 -26.03
CA GLU A 80 -6.62 -5.03 -26.88
C GLU A 80 -7.39 -6.34 -26.72
N LYS A 81 -6.73 -7.44 -26.32
CA LYS A 81 -7.37 -8.74 -26.10
C LYS A 81 -8.45 -8.67 -25.02
N THR A 82 -9.54 -9.39 -25.22
CA THR A 82 -10.63 -9.52 -24.24
C THR A 82 -10.71 -10.94 -23.71
N PHE A 83 -10.93 -11.08 -22.41
CA PHE A 83 -11.08 -12.37 -21.74
C PHE A 83 -12.24 -12.29 -20.75
N GLU A 84 -12.95 -13.40 -20.56
CA GLU A 84 -14.09 -13.46 -19.64
C GLU A 84 -13.79 -14.25 -18.36
N LYS A 85 -12.91 -15.25 -18.45
CA LYS A 85 -12.57 -16.14 -17.33
C LYS A 85 -11.47 -15.53 -16.46
N ALA A 86 -11.55 -15.76 -15.16
CA ALA A 86 -10.62 -15.19 -14.18
C ALA A 86 -9.17 -15.64 -14.41
N GLU A 87 -8.95 -16.91 -14.77
CA GLU A 87 -7.62 -17.47 -15.03
C GLU A 87 -6.96 -16.85 -16.27
N GLU A 88 -7.77 -16.57 -17.30
CA GLU A 88 -7.33 -15.90 -18.53
C GLU A 88 -6.99 -14.42 -18.25
N LEU A 89 -7.81 -13.74 -17.44
CA LEU A 89 -7.55 -12.37 -17.00
C LEU A 89 -6.25 -12.27 -16.20
N ARG A 90 -6.02 -13.21 -15.28
CA ARG A 90 -4.77 -13.28 -14.50
C ARG A 90 -3.56 -13.51 -15.41
N SER A 91 -3.63 -14.50 -16.29
CA SER A 91 -2.54 -14.81 -17.22
C SER A 91 -2.22 -13.63 -18.14
N SER A 92 -3.26 -12.94 -18.63
CA SER A 92 -3.13 -11.70 -19.41
C SER A 92 -2.48 -10.59 -18.60
N HIS A 93 -2.87 -10.40 -17.34
CA HIS A 93 -2.26 -9.40 -16.44
C HIS A 93 -0.75 -9.63 -16.24
N GLU A 94 -0.36 -10.87 -16.00
CA GLU A 94 1.04 -11.21 -15.79
C GLU A 94 1.87 -10.97 -17.05
N LEU A 95 1.34 -11.32 -18.23
CA LEU A 95 1.98 -11.06 -19.52
C LEU A 95 2.06 -9.55 -19.81
N PHE A 96 0.97 -8.83 -19.57
CA PHE A 96 0.88 -7.38 -19.68
C PHE A 96 1.97 -6.68 -18.86
N LEU A 97 2.12 -7.03 -17.58
CA LEU A 97 3.10 -6.40 -16.71
C LEU A 97 4.54 -6.76 -17.09
N ARG A 98 4.80 -7.98 -17.57
CA ARG A 98 6.12 -8.35 -18.12
C ARG A 98 6.50 -7.47 -19.31
N LYS A 99 5.56 -7.17 -20.20
CA LYS A 99 5.80 -6.28 -21.35
C LYS A 99 6.10 -4.84 -20.92
N ILE A 100 5.36 -4.31 -19.94
CA ILE A 100 5.65 -2.98 -19.37
C ILE A 100 7.06 -2.96 -18.78
N ARG A 101 7.43 -3.98 -18.00
CA ARG A 101 8.75 -4.07 -17.37
C ARG A 101 9.87 -4.13 -18.38
N GLN A 102 9.67 -4.92 -19.44
CA GLN A 102 10.62 -4.98 -20.54
C GLN A 102 10.82 -3.60 -21.15
N LEU A 103 9.73 -2.88 -21.48
CA LEU A 103 9.77 -1.53 -22.03
C LEU A 103 10.44 -0.50 -21.10
N ALA A 104 10.16 -0.56 -19.80
CA ALA A 104 10.77 0.29 -18.78
C ALA A 104 12.28 0.08 -18.61
N GLN A 105 12.83 -1.04 -19.11
CA GLN A 105 14.24 -1.38 -19.05
C GLN A 105 15.00 -1.06 -20.34
N PHE A 106 14.33 -0.64 -21.43
CA PHE A 106 15.04 -0.23 -22.63
C PHE A 106 15.96 0.95 -22.31
N SER A 107 17.22 0.84 -22.74
CA SER A 107 18.19 1.92 -22.65
C SER A 107 17.71 3.13 -23.45
N GLU A 108 17.77 4.31 -22.86
CA GLU A 108 17.43 5.59 -23.49
C GLU A 108 18.46 5.96 -24.56
N HIS A 109 18.33 5.38 -25.74
CA HIS A 109 18.97 5.90 -26.93
C HIS A 109 17.96 6.79 -27.62
N ASP A 110 18.30 8.06 -27.86
CA ASP A 110 17.42 9.00 -28.56
C ASP A 110 17.42 8.73 -30.06
N ARG A 111 16.72 7.66 -30.43
CA ARG A 111 16.30 7.42 -31.81
C ARG A 111 15.07 8.28 -32.08
N GLU A 112 15.19 9.18 -33.04
CA GLU A 112 14.10 10.05 -33.48
C GLU A 112 12.83 9.26 -33.83
N GLU A 113 13.02 8.10 -34.47
CA GLU A 113 11.96 7.15 -34.85
C GLU A 113 11.15 6.57 -33.68
N GLU A 114 11.66 6.65 -32.44
CA GLU A 114 11.02 6.08 -31.24
C GLU A 114 10.32 7.15 -30.38
N GLN A 115 10.43 8.44 -30.72
CA GLN A 115 9.96 9.54 -29.87
C GLN A 115 8.47 9.46 -29.54
N ASN A 116 7.61 9.19 -30.52
CA ASN A 116 6.17 9.04 -30.28
C ASN A 116 5.86 7.86 -29.36
N SER A 117 6.57 6.73 -29.53
CA SER A 117 6.40 5.53 -28.73
C SER A 117 6.86 5.75 -27.28
N LYS A 118 8.01 6.42 -27.09
CA LYS A 118 8.51 6.77 -25.76
C LYS A 118 7.54 7.69 -25.03
N LYS A 119 7.08 8.76 -25.70
CA LYS A 119 6.11 9.69 -25.12
C LYS A 119 4.80 9.00 -24.77
N PHE A 120 4.29 8.14 -25.66
CA PHE A 120 3.11 7.32 -25.35
C PHE A 120 3.33 6.45 -24.11
N PHE A 121 4.48 5.80 -23.98
CA PHE A 121 4.76 4.91 -22.85
C PHE A 121 4.92 5.68 -21.53
N GLU A 122 5.54 6.86 -21.55
CA GLU A 122 5.58 7.80 -20.42
C GLU A 122 4.17 8.16 -19.94
N ASP A 123 3.32 8.63 -20.86
CA ASP A 123 1.95 9.02 -20.56
C ASP A 123 1.15 7.82 -20.03
N PHE A 124 1.35 6.65 -20.64
CA PHE A 124 0.71 5.40 -20.25
C PHE A 124 1.10 4.92 -18.85
N VAL A 125 2.39 4.91 -18.51
CA VAL A 125 2.82 4.53 -17.15
C VAL A 125 2.33 5.56 -16.12
N ASN A 126 2.35 6.84 -16.44
CA ASN A 126 1.77 7.87 -15.57
C ASN A 126 0.27 7.64 -15.36
N TRP A 127 -0.47 7.30 -16.41
CA TRP A 127 -1.89 6.96 -16.32
C TRP A 127 -2.14 5.77 -15.38
N LEU A 128 -1.34 4.69 -15.51
CA LEU A 128 -1.46 3.49 -14.69
C LEU A 128 -1.36 3.78 -13.19
N PHE A 129 -0.44 4.66 -12.78
CA PHE A 129 -0.22 4.96 -11.36
C PHE A 129 -1.10 6.10 -10.84
N LEU A 130 -1.40 7.12 -11.66
CA LEU A 130 -1.98 8.39 -11.20
C LEU A 130 -3.46 8.57 -11.53
N HIS A 131 -4.02 7.79 -12.45
CA HIS A 131 -5.34 8.08 -13.03
C HIS A 131 -6.33 6.92 -12.97
N VAL A 132 -5.86 5.69 -12.76
CA VAL A 132 -6.74 4.52 -12.60
C VAL A 132 -7.60 4.69 -11.35
N ASN A 133 -8.91 4.90 -11.51
CA ASN A 133 -9.85 4.90 -10.39
C ASN A 133 -10.66 3.59 -10.38
N LEU A 134 -10.56 2.83 -9.28
CA LEU A 134 -11.30 1.58 -9.06
C LEU A 134 -12.23 1.63 -7.85
N GLN A 135 -12.46 2.81 -7.27
CA GLN A 135 -13.30 2.96 -6.09
C GLN A 135 -14.73 2.44 -6.30
N PRO A 136 -15.43 2.76 -7.42
CA PRO A 136 -16.79 2.26 -7.64
C PRO A 136 -16.86 0.73 -7.68
N GLU A 137 -15.87 0.08 -8.30
CA GLU A 137 -15.84 -1.38 -8.39
C GLU A 137 -15.47 -2.05 -7.06
N MET A 138 -14.55 -1.43 -6.31
CA MET A 138 -14.22 -1.86 -4.95
C MET A 138 -15.42 -1.72 -4.01
N GLU A 139 -16.19 -0.64 -4.15
CA GLU A 139 -17.38 -0.38 -3.37
C GLU A 139 -18.50 -1.39 -3.68
N ALA A 140 -18.77 -1.61 -4.96
CA ALA A 140 -19.72 -2.61 -5.42
C ALA A 140 -19.33 -4.03 -4.94
N PHE A 141 -18.04 -4.36 -4.93
CA PHE A 141 -17.55 -5.61 -4.38
C PHE A 141 -17.86 -5.73 -2.88
N LEU A 142 -17.58 -4.69 -2.09
CA LEU A 142 -17.83 -4.70 -0.65
C LEU A 142 -19.33 -4.86 -0.35
N TYR A 143 -20.18 -4.09 -1.01
CA TYR A 143 -21.62 -4.09 -0.74
C TYR A 143 -22.38 -5.29 -1.31
N HIS A 144 -21.69 -6.18 -2.02
CA HIS A 144 -22.21 -7.52 -2.26
C HIS A 144 -22.31 -8.34 -0.96
N PHE A 145 -21.48 -8.06 0.05
CA PHE A 145 -21.37 -8.85 1.28
C PHE A 145 -22.00 -8.19 2.50
N ILE A 146 -22.20 -6.87 2.46
CA ILE A 146 -22.67 -6.07 3.58
C ILE A 146 -23.57 -4.95 3.07
N ASN A 147 -24.49 -4.46 3.89
CA ASN A 147 -25.28 -3.28 3.55
C ASN A 147 -24.46 -2.01 3.80
N PRO A 148 -24.67 -0.91 3.04
CA PRO A 148 -24.07 0.38 3.32
C PRO A 148 -24.33 0.89 4.76
N PRO A 149 -23.52 1.83 5.28
CA PRO A 149 -23.68 2.37 6.62
C PRO A 149 -25.05 3.03 6.84
N GLN A 150 -25.83 2.52 7.80
CA GLN A 150 -27.15 3.06 8.19
C GLN A 150 -27.18 3.64 9.62
N CYS A 151 -26.11 3.49 10.38
CA CYS A 151 -26.00 3.91 11.78
C CYS A 151 -24.70 4.72 12.00
N ASP A 152 -24.36 4.99 13.26
CA ASP A 152 -23.07 5.61 13.62
C ASP A 152 -21.91 4.88 12.94
N LEU A 153 -21.09 5.65 12.20
CA LEU A 153 -20.02 5.11 11.37
C LEU A 153 -19.09 4.18 12.14
N TYR A 154 -18.71 4.56 13.35
CA TYR A 154 -17.70 3.82 14.11
C TYR A 154 -18.25 2.48 14.61
N SER A 155 -19.49 2.49 15.09
CA SER A 155 -20.21 1.28 15.48
C SER A 155 -20.41 0.37 14.27
N TYR A 156 -20.83 0.94 13.14
CA TYR A 156 -20.97 0.24 11.87
C TYR A 156 -19.67 -0.43 11.42
N LEU A 157 -18.52 0.26 11.49
CA LEU A 157 -17.22 -0.31 11.09
C LEU A 157 -16.87 -1.55 11.90
N VAL A 158 -17.06 -1.51 13.22
CA VAL A 158 -16.75 -2.63 14.13
C VAL A 158 -17.66 -3.83 13.86
N GLU A 159 -18.97 -3.60 13.74
CA GLU A 159 -19.94 -4.65 13.43
C GLU A 159 -19.71 -5.27 12.05
N THR A 160 -19.43 -4.43 11.07
CA THR A 160 -19.14 -4.84 9.70
C THR A 160 -17.88 -5.69 9.63
N GLN A 161 -16.80 -5.29 10.31
CA GLN A 161 -15.58 -6.09 10.38
C GLN A 161 -15.84 -7.46 10.99
N LYS A 162 -16.68 -7.54 12.05
CA LYS A 162 -17.08 -8.81 12.67
C LYS A 162 -17.89 -9.68 11.72
N LYS A 163 -18.86 -9.10 10.99
CA LYS A 163 -19.65 -9.81 9.96
C LYS A 163 -18.74 -10.38 8.87
N LEU A 164 -17.86 -9.56 8.31
CA LEU A 164 -16.89 -9.97 7.29
C LEU A 164 -15.92 -11.04 7.80
N HIS A 165 -15.45 -10.93 9.05
CA HIS A 165 -14.57 -11.93 9.66
C HIS A 165 -15.22 -13.32 9.75
N ASN A 166 -16.51 -13.36 10.05
CA ASN A 166 -17.28 -14.59 10.19
C ASN A 166 -17.87 -15.08 8.86
N HIS A 167 -17.72 -14.33 7.76
CA HIS A 167 -18.30 -14.68 6.48
C HIS A 167 -17.52 -15.87 5.84
N PRO A 168 -18.20 -16.94 5.39
CA PRO A 168 -17.54 -18.15 4.89
C PRO A 168 -16.61 -17.96 3.69
N GLN A 169 -16.75 -16.87 2.93
CA GLN A 169 -15.87 -16.59 1.81
C GLN A 169 -14.48 -16.10 2.26
N PHE A 170 -14.38 -15.42 3.40
CA PHE A 170 -13.17 -14.68 3.81
C PHE A 170 -12.28 -15.46 4.78
N CYS A 171 -11.83 -16.65 4.36
CA CYS A 171 -11.10 -17.59 5.21
C CYS A 171 -9.59 -17.32 5.40
N SER A 172 -9.05 -16.17 4.98
CA SER A 172 -7.62 -15.84 4.99
C SER A 172 -6.74 -16.85 4.27
N ILE A 173 -6.12 -16.42 3.18
CA ILE A 173 -5.23 -17.29 2.41
C ILE A 173 -3.84 -17.33 3.03
N GLN A 174 -3.16 -18.47 3.00
CA GLN A 174 -1.73 -18.48 3.34
C GLN A 174 -0.94 -17.72 2.26
N HIS A 175 0.10 -16.99 2.65
CA HIS A 175 0.99 -16.33 1.68
C HIS A 175 1.79 -17.40 0.93
N GLN A 176 1.31 -17.81 -0.24
CA GLN A 176 1.91 -18.87 -1.05
C GLN A 176 2.47 -18.37 -2.38
N ALA A 177 2.31 -17.08 -2.73
CA ALA A 177 2.88 -16.48 -3.94
C ALA A 177 4.41 -16.69 -4.03
N PRO A 178 4.94 -17.35 -5.09
CA PRO A 178 6.34 -17.74 -5.21
C PRO A 178 7.33 -16.57 -5.28
N PHE A 179 6.81 -15.38 -5.56
CA PHE A 179 7.53 -14.12 -5.60
C PHE A 179 6.74 -13.07 -4.81
N GLU A 180 7.46 -12.18 -4.16
CA GLU A 180 6.94 -10.96 -3.60
C GLU A 180 6.89 -9.92 -4.72
N ASP A 181 5.68 -9.67 -5.25
CA ASP A 181 5.45 -8.71 -6.32
C ASP A 181 3.98 -8.28 -6.34
N GLN A 182 3.66 -7.21 -5.64
CA GLN A 182 2.25 -6.84 -5.40
C GLN A 182 1.51 -6.54 -6.70
N PHE A 183 2.11 -5.78 -7.62
CA PHE A 183 1.43 -5.41 -8.86
C PHE A 183 1.24 -6.64 -9.75
N LEU A 184 2.23 -7.52 -9.87
CA LEU A 184 2.09 -8.77 -10.64
C LEU A 184 1.00 -9.67 -10.07
N GLN A 185 0.86 -9.73 -8.74
CA GLN A 185 -0.20 -10.50 -8.09
C GLN A 185 -1.59 -9.88 -8.22
N GLY A 186 -1.77 -8.76 -8.92
CA GLY A 186 -3.09 -8.11 -9.10
C GLY A 186 -3.43 -7.07 -8.03
N ASN A 187 -2.47 -6.65 -7.19
CA ASN A 187 -2.65 -5.51 -6.30
C ASN A 187 -2.46 -4.20 -7.08
N LEU A 188 -3.52 -3.78 -7.77
CA LEU A 188 -3.49 -2.68 -8.73
C LEU A 188 -3.24 -1.32 -8.05
N PRO A 189 -2.33 -0.48 -8.59
CA PRO A 189 -2.27 0.93 -8.26
C PRO A 189 -3.60 1.63 -8.58
N ALA A 190 -4.00 2.58 -7.75
CA ALA A 190 -5.22 3.34 -7.96
C ALA A 190 -5.10 4.77 -7.42
N PHE A 191 -5.67 5.71 -8.18
CA PHE A 191 -5.95 7.06 -7.74
C PHE A 191 -7.01 7.06 -6.63
N ILE A 192 -6.75 7.81 -5.56
CA ILE A 192 -7.67 7.96 -4.43
C ILE A 192 -8.35 9.32 -4.44
N THR A 193 -7.58 10.40 -4.36
CA THR A 193 -8.10 11.77 -4.37
C THR A 193 -6.99 12.76 -4.65
N LEU A 194 -7.36 14.03 -4.83
CA LEU A 194 -6.44 15.16 -4.74
C LEU A 194 -6.41 15.68 -3.30
N VAL A 195 -5.21 15.99 -2.81
CA VAL A 195 -4.99 16.76 -1.58
C VAL A 195 -4.29 18.04 -1.98
N LYS A 196 -5.03 19.15 -2.02
CA LYS A 196 -4.59 20.37 -2.71
C LYS A 196 -4.24 20.00 -4.17
N GLU A 197 -2.97 20.15 -4.57
CA GLU A 197 -2.48 19.78 -5.90
C GLU A 197 -1.79 18.39 -5.95
N THR A 198 -1.63 17.73 -4.81
CA THR A 198 -0.96 16.43 -4.71
C THR A 198 -1.92 15.29 -5.05
N ARG A 199 -1.54 14.41 -5.98
CA ARG A 199 -2.27 13.16 -6.26
C ARG A 199 -1.99 12.10 -5.19
N LEU A 200 -2.99 11.77 -4.37
CA LEU A 200 -2.90 10.64 -3.45
C LEU A 200 -3.23 9.34 -4.19
N ILE A 201 -2.29 8.40 -4.17
CA ILE A 201 -2.43 7.10 -4.82
C ILE A 201 -2.28 5.96 -3.80
N ARG A 202 -2.97 4.86 -4.08
CA ARG A 202 -2.89 3.61 -3.34
C ARG A 202 -2.14 2.59 -4.19
N LEU A 203 -1.06 2.05 -3.65
CA LEU A 203 -0.33 0.93 -4.25
C LEU A 203 0.15 -0.05 -3.17
N GLY A 204 0.41 -1.29 -3.56
CA GLY A 204 1.25 -2.20 -2.79
C GLY A 204 2.71 -1.77 -2.83
N GLN A 205 3.57 -2.44 -2.07
CA GLN A 205 5.01 -2.16 -2.13
C GLN A 205 5.55 -2.46 -3.56
N PRO A 206 6.39 -1.59 -4.15
CA PRO A 206 6.85 -1.73 -5.54
C PRO A 206 8.20 -2.46 -5.66
N ILE A 207 8.33 -3.60 -4.98
CA ILE A 207 9.53 -4.46 -5.00
C ILE A 207 9.16 -5.81 -5.58
N CYS A 208 10.03 -6.30 -6.45
CA CYS A 208 10.10 -7.67 -6.93
C CYS A 208 11.17 -8.45 -6.14
N GLN A 209 10.78 -9.54 -5.49
CA GLN A 209 11.72 -10.44 -4.81
C GLN A 209 11.30 -11.90 -4.97
N SER A 210 12.20 -12.78 -5.40
CA SER A 210 11.93 -14.23 -5.42
C SER A 210 12.05 -14.85 -4.04
N ARG A 211 11.36 -15.97 -3.76
CA ARG A 211 11.42 -16.67 -2.45
C ARG A 211 12.78 -17.28 -2.07
N GLY A 212 13.82 -17.11 -2.89
CA GLY A 212 15.15 -17.61 -2.56
C GLY A 212 15.78 -16.86 -1.38
N PHE A 213 16.45 -17.59 -0.50
CA PHE A 213 17.15 -17.04 0.68
C PHE A 213 18.21 -15.96 0.32
N TRP A 214 18.65 -15.94 -0.95
CA TRP A 214 19.68 -15.06 -1.50
C TRP A 214 19.15 -13.94 -2.39
N SER A 215 17.83 -13.82 -2.57
CA SER A 215 17.29 -12.79 -3.46
C SER A 215 17.34 -11.42 -2.77
N THR A 216 18.08 -10.49 -3.35
CA THR A 216 18.03 -9.08 -2.95
C THR A 216 16.73 -8.45 -3.45
N PRO A 217 15.94 -7.79 -2.56
CA PRO A 217 14.82 -6.96 -2.97
C PRO A 217 15.22 -5.95 -4.05
N GLN A 218 14.50 -5.92 -5.17
CA GLN A 218 14.70 -4.94 -6.25
C GLN A 218 13.42 -4.14 -6.48
N ILE A 219 13.57 -2.82 -6.69
CA ILE A 219 12.44 -1.96 -7.07
C ILE A 219 11.96 -2.37 -8.46
N SER A 220 10.65 -2.45 -8.66
CA SER A 220 10.09 -2.88 -9.94
C SER A 220 10.40 -1.88 -11.06
N PRO A 221 10.75 -2.35 -12.28
CA PRO A 221 11.15 -1.45 -13.37
C PRO A 221 10.10 -0.40 -13.73
N GLU A 222 8.83 -0.79 -13.76
CA GLU A 222 7.71 0.11 -14.06
C GLU A 222 7.57 1.23 -13.02
N PHE A 223 7.88 0.96 -11.74
CA PHE A 223 7.85 1.98 -10.70
C PHE A 223 9.07 2.90 -10.79
N LEU A 224 10.26 2.37 -11.12
CA LEU A 224 11.44 3.19 -11.38
C LEU A 224 11.24 4.15 -12.57
N PHE A 225 10.56 3.67 -13.61
CA PHE A 225 10.20 4.47 -14.78
C PHE A 225 9.15 5.52 -14.44
N PHE A 226 8.09 5.14 -13.70
CA PHE A 226 7.10 6.08 -13.16
C PHE A 226 7.79 7.21 -12.38
N LEU A 227 8.64 6.86 -11.40
CA LEU A 227 9.34 7.84 -10.58
C LEU A 227 10.19 8.80 -11.41
N LYS A 228 10.89 8.31 -12.45
CA LYS A 228 11.67 9.17 -13.33
C LYS A 228 10.82 10.28 -13.97
N ASN A 229 9.55 9.99 -14.27
CA ASN A 229 8.64 10.90 -14.95
C ASN A 229 7.81 11.78 -13.99
N GLN A 230 8.06 11.70 -12.68
CA GLN A 230 7.39 12.56 -11.70
C GLN A 230 8.22 13.80 -11.37
N PRO A 231 7.61 14.99 -11.28
CA PRO A 231 8.30 16.18 -10.75
C PRO A 231 8.82 15.94 -9.33
N HIS A 232 7.97 15.41 -8.45
CA HIS A 232 8.33 14.98 -7.10
C HIS A 232 7.31 13.98 -6.57
N HIS A 233 7.78 12.85 -6.02
CA HIS A 233 6.95 11.84 -5.40
C HIS A 233 7.27 11.70 -3.91
N PHE A 234 6.24 11.68 -3.06
CA PHE A 234 6.39 11.47 -1.62
C PHE A 234 5.88 10.07 -1.22
N TYR A 235 6.80 9.20 -0.81
CA TYR A 235 6.51 7.83 -0.40
C TYR A 235 6.51 7.68 1.12
N VAL A 236 5.36 7.37 1.71
CA VAL A 236 5.25 7.05 3.15
C VAL A 236 5.21 5.54 3.32
N ASN A 237 6.30 4.98 3.83
CA ASN A 237 6.44 3.56 4.11
C ASN A 237 5.97 3.22 5.53
N LEU A 238 5.08 2.23 5.66
CA LEU A 238 4.54 1.74 6.93
C LEU A 238 4.95 0.30 7.25
N MET A 239 5.92 -0.23 6.50
CA MET A 239 6.50 -1.55 6.76
C MET A 239 7.37 -1.55 8.02
N LYS A 240 7.58 -2.74 8.59
CA LYS A 240 8.57 -2.91 9.65
C LYS A 240 9.95 -2.54 9.11
N ARG A 241 10.64 -1.65 9.81
CA ARG A 241 12.02 -1.28 9.46
C ARG A 241 13.02 -2.38 9.82
N LYS A 242 12.71 -3.17 10.86
CA LYS A 242 13.49 -4.33 11.33
C LYS A 242 12.72 -5.66 11.13
N GLY A 243 13.42 -6.78 11.05
CA GLY A 243 12.83 -8.11 10.90
C GLY A 243 12.40 -8.46 9.47
N ARG A 244 11.28 -9.19 9.31
CA ARG A 244 10.87 -9.82 8.03
C ARG A 244 10.63 -8.83 6.88
N GLU A 245 10.20 -7.61 7.15
CA GLU A 245 10.01 -6.56 6.13
C GLU A 245 11.24 -5.63 6.01
N GLY A 246 12.28 -5.83 6.83
CA GLY A 246 13.39 -4.88 6.94
C GLY A 246 14.25 -4.80 5.68
N ALA A 247 14.44 -5.91 4.95
CA ALA A 247 15.15 -5.88 3.67
C ALA A 247 14.35 -5.11 2.60
N LEU A 248 13.03 -5.26 2.59
CA LEU A 248 12.12 -4.52 1.70
C LEU A 248 12.17 -3.02 2.01
N THR A 249 12.02 -2.67 3.29
CA THR A 249 12.10 -1.28 3.76
C THR A 249 13.43 -0.64 3.40
N ARG A 250 14.57 -1.30 3.64
CA ARG A 250 15.89 -0.76 3.28
C ARG A 250 16.09 -0.58 1.78
N ALA A 251 15.50 -1.44 0.96
CA ALA A 251 15.57 -1.30 -0.49
C ALA A 251 14.81 -0.05 -0.97
N LEU A 252 13.67 0.25 -0.36
CA LEU A 252 12.95 1.52 -0.59
C LEU A 252 13.73 2.71 -0.06
N GLU A 253 14.17 2.70 1.20
CA GLU A 253 14.91 3.82 1.81
C GLU A 253 16.15 4.21 0.97
N ARG A 254 16.93 3.22 0.50
CA ARG A 254 18.10 3.45 -0.38
C ARG A 254 17.74 3.94 -1.79
N LEU A 255 16.48 3.84 -2.20
CA LEU A 255 16.06 4.37 -3.50
C LEU A 255 16.12 5.89 -3.54
N GLU A 256 15.89 6.56 -2.41
CA GLU A 256 15.99 8.02 -2.27
C GLU A 256 17.40 8.52 -2.62
N ASP A 257 18.44 7.76 -2.26
CA ASP A 257 19.83 8.08 -2.63
C ASP A 257 20.05 8.13 -4.15
N ARG A 258 19.24 7.39 -4.91
CA ARG A 258 19.35 7.23 -6.37
C ARG A 258 18.36 8.09 -7.15
N ARG A 259 17.45 8.79 -6.47
CA ARG A 259 16.35 9.55 -7.07
C ARG A 259 16.15 10.87 -6.31
N GLU A 260 16.55 11.97 -6.92
CA GLU A 260 16.43 13.31 -6.31
C GLU A 260 14.98 13.77 -6.16
N ASN A 261 14.13 13.39 -7.11
CA ASN A 261 12.71 13.71 -7.15
C ASN A 261 11.83 12.77 -6.28
N LEU A 262 12.44 12.07 -5.32
CA LEU A 262 11.76 11.18 -4.41
C LEU A 262 12.07 11.61 -2.98
N SER A 263 11.03 11.74 -2.15
CA SER A 263 11.18 11.81 -0.70
C SER A 263 10.57 10.56 -0.08
N ILE A 264 11.28 9.93 0.86
CA ILE A 264 10.78 8.75 1.58
C ILE A 264 10.81 9.02 3.08
N ILE A 265 9.74 8.63 3.77
CA ILE A 265 9.77 8.44 5.22
C ILE A 265 9.33 7.02 5.57
N THR A 266 9.84 6.47 6.67
CA THR A 266 9.32 5.23 7.25
C THR A 266 8.70 5.55 8.61
N LEU A 267 7.43 5.20 8.79
CA LEU A 267 6.70 5.23 10.06
C LEU A 267 6.30 3.79 10.40
N ASP A 268 7.15 3.06 11.12
CA ASP A 268 6.89 1.64 11.45
C ASP A 268 5.70 1.50 12.43
N LYS A 269 4.50 1.33 11.86
CA LYS A 269 3.25 1.07 12.58
C LYS A 269 3.16 -0.33 13.18
N ASN A 270 4.28 -1.02 13.37
CA ASN A 270 4.35 -2.39 13.85
C ASN A 270 5.45 -2.58 14.90
N SER A 271 6.07 -1.49 15.35
CA SER A 271 7.01 -1.43 16.47
C SER A 271 6.31 -1.59 17.82
N SER A 272 7.06 -1.97 18.87
CA SER A 272 6.53 -2.02 20.23
C SER A 272 6.11 -0.63 20.73
N PHE A 273 6.88 0.41 20.38
CA PHE A 273 6.53 1.79 20.67
C PHE A 273 5.20 2.18 20.03
N TYR A 274 4.97 1.88 18.75
CA TYR A 274 3.68 2.17 18.14
C TYR A 274 2.54 1.52 18.94
N TRP A 275 2.66 0.23 19.29
CA TRP A 275 1.61 -0.52 20.00
C TRP A 275 1.49 -0.25 21.50
N GLN A 276 2.46 0.46 22.09
CA GLN A 276 2.50 0.75 23.53
C GLN A 276 2.24 -0.51 24.35
N TYR A 277 3.02 -1.58 24.11
CA TYR A 277 2.85 -2.84 24.84
C TYR A 277 3.11 -2.63 26.34
N ALA A 278 2.25 -3.19 27.19
CA ALA A 278 2.31 -2.99 28.64
C ALA A 278 3.61 -3.52 29.28
N SER A 279 4.32 -4.43 28.61
CA SER A 279 5.64 -4.90 29.05
C SER A 279 6.72 -3.81 28.99
N ASP A 280 6.54 -2.82 28.12
CA ASP A 280 7.56 -1.86 27.75
C ASP A 280 7.21 -0.43 28.22
N TYR A 281 5.93 -0.19 28.56
CA TYR A 281 5.40 1.13 28.90
C TYR A 281 4.36 1.04 30.04
N PRO A 282 4.38 1.96 31.02
CA PRO A 282 3.40 2.00 32.10
C PRO A 282 1.98 2.29 31.59
N GLU A 283 0.95 1.90 32.36
CA GLU A 283 -0.45 2.11 31.96
C GLU A 283 -0.80 3.60 31.89
N ILE A 284 -0.34 4.38 32.86
CA ILE A 284 -0.44 5.84 32.92
C ILE A 284 0.95 6.44 32.74
N PHE A 285 1.06 7.47 31.89
CA PHE A 285 2.33 8.10 31.53
C PHE A 285 2.21 9.61 31.64
N ASP A 286 3.22 10.28 32.19
CA ASP A 286 3.30 11.75 32.12
C ASP A 286 3.46 12.19 30.65
N SER A 287 2.69 13.20 30.24
CA SER A 287 2.61 13.60 28.83
C SER A 287 3.89 14.27 28.34
N GLU A 288 4.62 15.01 29.19
CA GLU A 288 5.90 15.62 28.82
C GLU A 288 6.98 14.54 28.65
N GLU A 289 7.05 13.58 29.58
CA GLU A 289 7.97 12.44 29.47
C GLU A 289 7.67 11.59 28.22
N PHE A 290 6.39 11.35 27.93
CA PHE A 290 5.98 10.62 26.73
C PHE A 290 6.39 11.35 25.44
N LYS A 291 6.20 12.67 25.35
CA LYS A 291 6.64 13.47 24.20
C LYS A 291 8.15 13.41 24.01
N GLU A 292 8.92 13.50 25.09
CA GLU A 292 10.38 13.39 25.03
C GLU A 292 10.81 12.01 24.50
N ILE A 293 10.23 10.92 25.03
CA ILE A 293 10.49 9.56 24.55
C ILE A 293 10.10 9.42 23.08
N PHE A 294 8.96 9.95 22.67
CA PHE A 294 8.51 9.88 21.29
C PHE A 294 9.49 10.62 20.36
N LEU A 295 9.90 11.84 20.70
CA LEU A 295 10.91 12.58 19.94
C LEU A 295 12.23 11.80 19.86
N ASN A 296 12.71 11.26 20.97
CA ASN A 296 13.93 10.46 21.02
C ASN A 296 13.83 9.19 20.16
N LYS A 297 12.67 8.52 20.13
CA LYS A 297 12.43 7.38 19.24
C LYS A 297 12.45 7.80 17.76
N MET A 298 11.91 8.97 17.43
CA MET A 298 11.91 9.50 16.07
C MET A 298 13.31 9.90 15.59
N CYS A 299 14.13 10.49 16.46
CA CYS A 299 15.46 11.00 16.09
C CYS A 299 16.62 10.01 16.37
N GLY A 300 16.37 8.88 17.03
CA GLY A 300 17.41 7.93 17.43
C GLY A 300 18.08 7.17 16.27
N ILE A 301 19.33 6.72 16.51
CA ILE A 301 20.14 5.96 15.54
C ILE A 301 19.52 4.58 15.24
N GLU A 302 19.04 3.91 16.28
CA GLU A 302 18.43 2.57 16.24
C GLU A 302 16.89 2.62 16.05
N SER A 303 16.39 3.65 15.37
CA SER A 303 14.96 3.99 15.35
C SER A 303 14.11 3.12 14.43
N HIS A 304 12.82 3.08 14.76
CA HIS A 304 11.73 2.56 13.94
C HIS A 304 11.27 3.54 12.86
N TYR A 305 12.05 4.60 12.65
CA TYR A 305 11.75 5.72 11.78
C TYR A 305 12.85 5.86 10.74
N PHE A 306 12.48 6.38 9.57
CA PHE A 306 13.43 6.87 8.57
C PHE A 306 12.92 8.22 8.11
N TRP A 307 13.83 9.19 8.09
CA TRP A 307 13.55 10.53 7.63
C TRP A 307 14.33 10.77 6.35
N SER A 308 13.63 11.37 5.38
CA SER A 308 14.18 11.73 4.08
C SER A 308 15.48 12.53 4.22
N LYS A 309 16.45 12.28 3.35
CA LYS A 309 17.68 13.09 3.25
C LYS A 309 17.41 14.58 2.91
N HIS A 310 16.21 14.88 2.41
CA HIS A 310 15.76 16.25 2.12
C HIS A 310 15.34 17.04 3.38
N LEU A 311 15.44 16.42 4.56
CA LEU A 311 15.21 17.05 5.85
C LEU A 311 16.55 17.32 6.54
N GLU A 312 16.76 18.58 6.90
CA GLU A 312 17.91 18.95 7.72
C GLU A 312 17.67 18.46 9.16
N PRO A 313 18.53 17.58 9.73
CA PRO A 313 18.22 16.87 10.96
C PRO A 313 17.92 17.74 12.19
N GLY A 314 18.62 18.87 12.35
CA GLY A 314 18.45 19.79 13.48
C GLY A 314 17.10 20.47 13.41
N LYS A 315 16.82 21.16 12.29
CA LYS A 315 15.50 21.77 12.04
C LYS A 315 14.37 20.76 12.09
N TRP A 316 14.58 19.54 11.57
CA TRP A 316 13.53 18.54 11.59
C TRP A 316 13.20 18.07 13.00
N LYS A 317 14.20 17.93 13.89
CA LYS A 317 13.95 17.65 15.30
C LYS A 317 13.13 18.75 15.97
N GLU A 318 13.42 20.02 15.68
CA GLU A 318 12.65 21.16 16.17
C GLU A 318 11.20 21.12 15.66
N THR A 319 11.00 20.90 14.35
CA THR A 319 9.67 20.75 13.77
C THR A 319 8.89 19.59 14.39
N LEU A 320 9.53 18.44 14.65
CA LEU A 320 8.89 17.32 15.33
C LEU A 320 8.46 17.68 16.76
N GLN A 321 9.29 18.42 17.50
CA GLN A 321 8.95 18.89 18.84
C GLN A 321 7.76 19.86 18.82
N GLU A 322 7.73 20.78 17.86
CA GLU A 322 6.60 21.70 17.64
C GLU A 322 5.32 20.93 17.31
N ILE A 323 5.40 19.94 16.42
CA ILE A 323 4.26 19.08 16.08
C ILE A 323 3.74 18.34 17.32
N LEU A 324 4.62 17.73 18.12
CA LEU A 324 4.23 17.02 19.35
C LEU A 324 3.51 17.97 20.33
N ASN A 325 4.06 19.17 20.53
CA ASN A 325 3.47 20.17 21.42
C ASN A 325 2.12 20.68 20.88
N HIS A 326 2.04 20.93 19.57
CA HIS A 326 0.81 21.39 18.93
C HIS A 326 -0.31 20.35 19.04
N VAL A 327 -0.02 19.08 18.74
CA VAL A 327 -1.00 17.99 18.88
C VAL A 327 -1.46 17.85 20.32
N HIS A 328 -0.53 17.89 21.29
CA HIS A 328 -0.87 17.81 22.71
C HIS A 328 -1.76 18.96 23.17
N PHE A 329 -1.46 20.18 22.72
CA PHE A 329 -2.24 21.36 23.04
C PHE A 329 -3.63 21.34 22.40
N VAL A 330 -3.70 21.16 21.08
CA VAL A 330 -4.96 21.31 20.33
C VAL A 330 -5.91 20.15 20.59
N ILE A 331 -5.40 18.91 20.57
CA ILE A 331 -6.23 17.70 20.56
C ILE A 331 -6.34 17.05 21.94
N PHE A 332 -5.34 17.22 22.79
CA PHE A 332 -5.30 16.61 24.12
C PHE A 332 -5.40 17.65 25.24
N LYS A 333 -5.62 18.94 24.91
CA LYS A 333 -5.80 20.05 25.86
C LYS A 333 -4.75 20.09 26.97
N ASN A 334 -3.49 19.73 26.64
CA ASN A 334 -2.39 19.62 27.59
C ASN A 334 -2.68 18.75 28.83
N VAL A 335 -3.46 17.68 28.69
CA VAL A 335 -3.65 16.74 29.82
C VAL A 335 -2.29 16.23 30.31
N ARG A 336 -2.12 16.25 31.64
CA ARG A 336 -0.85 15.88 32.27
C ARG A 336 -0.52 14.40 32.13
N LEU A 337 -1.54 13.54 32.19
CA LEU A 337 -1.38 12.10 32.18
C LEU A 337 -2.09 11.51 30.96
N LEU A 338 -1.44 10.58 30.29
CA LEU A 338 -1.98 9.84 29.16
C LEU A 338 -2.07 8.36 29.52
N ASN A 339 -3.27 7.78 29.41
CA ASN A 339 -3.45 6.34 29.45
C ASN A 339 -2.97 5.68 28.14
N ARG A 340 -2.98 4.35 28.09
CA ARG A 340 -2.49 3.60 26.92
C ARG A 340 -3.21 3.96 25.62
N GLN A 341 -4.54 4.10 25.65
CA GLN A 341 -5.31 4.44 24.46
C GLN A 341 -5.02 5.87 23.99
N GLU A 342 -4.91 6.81 24.93
CA GLU A 342 -4.56 8.20 24.64
C GLU A 342 -3.18 8.32 23.99
N ARG A 343 -2.17 7.58 24.49
CA ARG A 343 -0.84 7.54 23.85
C ARG A 343 -0.91 6.94 22.44
N GLN A 344 -1.73 5.92 22.24
CA GLN A 344 -1.91 5.33 20.92
C GLN A 344 -2.58 6.30 19.93
N ASP A 345 -3.59 7.03 20.38
CA ASP A 345 -4.24 8.09 19.58
C ASP A 345 -3.26 9.24 19.31
N PHE A 346 -2.45 9.62 20.31
CA PHE A 346 -1.44 10.66 20.20
C PHE A 346 -0.43 10.34 19.10
N ILE A 347 0.07 9.09 19.05
CA ILE A 347 0.96 8.62 17.98
C ILE A 347 0.29 8.72 16.60
N GLU A 348 -0.96 8.27 16.48
CA GLU A 348 -1.68 8.31 15.19
C GLU A 348 -1.85 9.75 14.71
N ILE A 349 -2.31 10.65 15.58
CA ILE A 349 -2.59 12.05 15.24
C ILE A 349 -1.30 12.83 14.97
N THR A 350 -0.23 12.54 15.71
CA THR A 350 1.12 13.08 15.43
C THR A 350 1.59 12.68 14.03
N TYR A 351 1.35 11.43 13.60
CA TYR A 351 1.68 11.04 12.24
C TYR A 351 0.89 11.83 11.20
N LEU A 352 -0.38 12.16 11.44
CA LEU A 352 -1.15 13.00 10.52
C LEU A 352 -0.56 14.40 10.39
N ALA A 353 -0.19 15.02 11.52
CA ALA A 353 0.44 16.33 11.55
C ALA A 353 1.81 16.34 10.84
N ILE A 354 2.62 15.28 11.04
CA ILE A 354 3.86 15.07 10.27
C ILE A 354 3.58 15.02 8.76
N LEU A 355 2.57 14.23 8.34
CA LEU A 355 2.22 14.10 6.93
C LEU A 355 1.76 15.42 6.32
N ASN A 356 0.96 16.21 7.04
CA ASN A 356 0.56 17.55 6.59
C ASN A 356 1.76 18.49 6.46
N SER A 357 2.62 18.55 7.48
CA SER A 357 3.83 19.38 7.46
C SER A 357 4.74 19.03 6.26
N LEU A 358 4.94 17.75 5.98
CA LEU A 358 5.76 17.30 4.85
C LEU A 358 5.09 17.52 3.49
N GLN A 359 3.77 17.32 3.37
CA GLN A 359 3.03 17.61 2.15
C GLN A 359 3.08 19.11 1.82
N GLU A 360 2.97 19.98 2.82
CA GLU A 360 3.06 21.43 2.66
C GLU A 360 4.47 21.91 2.32
N LYS A 361 5.48 21.32 2.97
CA LYS A 361 6.88 21.64 2.74
C LYS A 361 7.35 21.25 1.34
N TRP A 362 7.00 20.04 0.89
CA TRP A 362 7.51 19.50 -0.36
C TRP A 362 6.60 19.74 -1.56
N LYS A 363 5.29 19.96 -1.34
CA LYS A 363 4.27 20.09 -2.40
C LYS A 363 4.43 19.01 -3.48
N PRO A 364 4.46 17.72 -3.09
CA PRO A 364 4.73 16.65 -4.04
C PRO A 364 3.63 16.59 -5.11
N SER A 365 4.02 16.26 -6.35
CA SER A 365 3.05 16.04 -7.44
C SER A 365 2.18 14.81 -7.21
N SER A 366 2.74 13.80 -6.55
CA SER A 366 2.04 12.58 -6.16
C SER A 366 2.58 12.03 -4.84
N MET A 367 1.74 11.30 -4.10
CA MET A 367 2.14 10.66 -2.86
C MET A 367 1.39 9.36 -2.61
N ASN A 368 1.98 8.49 -1.79
CA ASN A 368 1.31 7.28 -1.31
C ASN A 368 1.60 7.02 0.17
N ILE A 369 0.65 6.34 0.82
CA ILE A 369 0.76 5.87 2.20
C ILE A 369 0.59 4.37 2.22
N THR A 370 1.71 3.64 2.21
CA THR A 370 1.73 2.23 1.85
C THR A 370 2.43 1.38 2.91
N CYS A 371 1.78 0.27 3.26
CA CYS A 371 2.44 -0.86 3.90
C CYS A 371 2.68 -1.96 2.86
N LYS A 372 3.30 -3.08 3.25
CA LYS A 372 3.67 -4.17 2.33
C LYS A 372 2.63 -4.43 1.21
N GLN A 373 1.35 -4.63 1.53
CA GLN A 373 0.32 -4.89 0.51
C GLN A 373 -0.71 -3.76 0.36
N GLY A 374 -0.54 -2.63 1.07
CA GLY A 374 -1.53 -1.54 1.04
C GLY A 374 -2.95 -1.97 1.46
N MET A 375 -3.07 -2.77 2.54
CA MET A 375 -4.37 -3.30 3.02
C MET A 375 -4.81 -2.78 4.39
N ASP A 376 -4.07 -3.09 5.47
CA ASP A 376 -4.52 -2.71 6.82
C ASP A 376 -3.86 -1.38 7.25
N ARG A 377 -2.53 -1.38 7.43
CA ARG A 377 -1.78 -0.22 7.95
C ARG A 377 -1.86 1.00 7.03
N GLY A 378 -1.72 0.77 5.71
CA GLY A 378 -1.78 1.79 4.66
C GLY A 378 -3.11 2.51 4.66
N PRO A 379 -4.20 1.81 4.27
CA PRO A 379 -5.54 2.37 4.31
C PRO A 379 -5.94 2.97 5.65
N SER A 380 -5.59 2.36 6.78
CA SER A 380 -5.86 2.94 8.11
C SER A 380 -5.27 4.33 8.28
N LEU A 381 -3.96 4.53 8.01
CA LEU A 381 -3.36 5.87 8.14
C LEU A 381 -3.84 6.83 7.03
N MET A 382 -3.94 6.32 5.80
CA MET A 382 -4.36 7.11 4.63
C MET A 382 -5.75 7.71 4.80
N VAL A 383 -6.73 6.88 5.20
CA VAL A 383 -8.11 7.33 5.40
C VAL A 383 -8.22 8.24 6.61
N LEU A 384 -7.45 7.99 7.68
CA LEU A 384 -7.41 8.88 8.84
C LEU A 384 -6.83 10.25 8.47
N TRP A 385 -5.82 10.27 7.61
CA TRP A 385 -5.24 11.50 7.06
C TRP A 385 -6.21 12.23 6.12
N MET A 386 -6.98 11.51 5.32
CA MET A 386 -8.06 12.10 4.53
C MET A 386 -9.16 12.70 5.40
N LEU A 387 -9.54 12.05 6.50
CA LEU A 387 -10.47 12.61 7.49
C LEU A 387 -9.92 13.90 8.12
N TYR A 388 -8.65 13.90 8.52
CA TYR A 388 -7.98 15.07 9.09
C TYR A 388 -7.94 16.27 8.14
N ASN A 389 -7.96 16.03 6.82
CA ASN A 389 -7.98 17.06 5.79
C ASN A 389 -9.38 17.25 5.17
N GLU A 390 -10.45 16.72 5.77
CA GLU A 390 -11.84 16.86 5.32
C GLU A 390 -12.10 16.37 3.87
N LEU A 391 -11.36 15.35 3.42
CA LEU A 391 -11.41 14.82 2.04
C LEU A 391 -12.37 13.63 1.86
N ILE A 392 -13.08 13.24 2.92
CA ILE A 392 -14.03 12.12 2.92
C ILE A 392 -15.44 12.67 2.78
N GLU A 393 -16.03 12.45 1.60
CA GLU A 393 -17.36 12.97 1.25
C GLU A 393 -18.49 12.24 1.98
N ASN A 394 -18.33 10.94 2.24
CA ASN A 394 -19.35 10.13 2.88
C ASN A 394 -18.78 8.89 3.59
N ASN A 395 -19.62 8.28 4.41
CA ASN A 395 -19.30 7.07 5.19
C ASN A 395 -19.03 5.84 4.30
N GLU A 396 -19.60 5.80 3.09
CA GLU A 396 -19.45 4.68 2.15
C GLU A 396 -18.03 4.63 1.59
N LYS A 397 -17.53 5.76 1.08
CA LYS A 397 -16.16 5.95 0.59
C LYS A 397 -15.14 5.58 1.67
N LEU A 398 -15.35 6.06 2.90
CA LEU A 398 -14.50 5.73 4.04
C LEU A 398 -14.47 4.22 4.31
N THR A 399 -15.65 3.61 4.38
CA THR A 399 -15.79 2.17 4.66
C THR A 399 -15.10 1.35 3.56
N ASN A 400 -15.34 1.70 2.30
CA ASN A 400 -14.74 1.04 1.14
C ASN A 400 -13.21 1.10 1.20
N LEU A 401 -12.65 2.30 1.42
CA LEU A 401 -11.19 2.48 1.47
C LEU A 401 -10.54 1.65 2.60
N LEU A 402 -11.20 1.49 3.74
CA LEU A 402 -10.66 0.74 4.89
C LEU A 402 -10.84 -0.78 4.82
N LEU A 403 -12.00 -1.24 4.36
CA LEU A 403 -12.41 -2.64 4.52
C LEU A 403 -12.21 -3.47 3.26
N THR A 404 -12.30 -2.87 2.08
CA THR A 404 -12.20 -3.60 0.81
C THR A 404 -10.81 -4.17 0.51
N PRO A 405 -9.69 -3.43 0.71
CA PRO A 405 -8.37 -3.90 0.31
C PRO A 405 -7.97 -5.31 0.81
N PRO A 406 -8.11 -5.68 2.10
CA PRO A 406 -7.76 -7.02 2.56
C PRO A 406 -8.72 -8.11 2.04
N LEU A 407 -9.98 -7.78 1.76
CA LEU A 407 -10.94 -8.72 1.17
C LEU A 407 -10.52 -9.07 -0.26
N VAL A 408 -10.17 -8.08 -1.07
CA VAL A 408 -9.86 -8.32 -2.50
C VAL A 408 -8.47 -8.92 -2.71
N ILE A 409 -7.48 -8.56 -1.89
CA ILE A 409 -6.09 -9.04 -2.07
C ILE A 409 -5.83 -10.36 -1.34
N ARG A 410 -6.32 -10.53 -0.11
CA ARG A 410 -5.96 -11.67 0.76
C ARG A 410 -7.15 -12.50 1.20
N ASN A 411 -8.34 -12.19 0.68
CA ASN A 411 -9.58 -12.90 1.00
C ASN A 411 -9.79 -13.05 2.52
N ARG A 412 -9.59 -11.95 3.25
CA ARG A 412 -9.83 -11.84 4.70
C ARG A 412 -10.33 -10.46 5.06
N SER A 413 -11.01 -10.34 6.20
CA SER A 413 -11.31 -9.03 6.78
C SER A 413 -10.06 -8.32 7.31
N SER A 414 -10.18 -6.99 7.50
CA SER A 414 -9.17 -6.17 8.17
C SER A 414 -8.91 -6.68 9.58
N HIS A 415 -7.67 -6.56 10.06
CA HIS A 415 -7.33 -6.92 11.43
C HIS A 415 -8.07 -6.02 12.43
N ARG A 416 -8.82 -6.63 13.36
CA ARG A 416 -9.63 -5.91 14.35
C ARG A 416 -8.83 -4.86 15.13
N SER A 417 -7.66 -5.23 15.67
CA SER A 417 -6.82 -4.29 16.42
C SER A 417 -6.35 -3.08 15.62
N ARG A 418 -6.29 -3.17 14.28
CA ARG A 418 -5.96 -2.03 13.39
C ARG A 418 -7.16 -1.13 13.21
N LEU A 419 -8.34 -1.73 13.04
CA LEU A 419 -9.58 -0.99 12.95
C LEU A 419 -9.91 -0.28 14.25
N ASP A 420 -9.72 -0.93 15.40
CA ASP A 420 -9.95 -0.34 16.72
C ASP A 420 -9.09 0.91 16.93
N ARG A 421 -7.80 0.87 16.52
CA ARG A 421 -6.92 2.05 16.55
C ARG A 421 -7.37 3.17 15.63
N PHE A 422 -7.79 2.83 14.41
CA PHE A 422 -8.36 3.81 13.50
C PHE A 422 -9.60 4.47 14.12
N VAL A 423 -10.54 3.67 14.64
CA VAL A 423 -11.79 4.16 15.23
C VAL A 423 -11.52 5.06 16.42
N SER A 424 -10.62 4.68 17.33
CA SER A 424 -10.29 5.51 18.50
C SER A 424 -9.71 6.86 18.09
N ALA A 425 -8.70 6.87 17.21
CA ALA A 425 -8.08 8.10 16.73
C ALA A 425 -9.08 8.97 15.95
N ALA A 426 -9.92 8.36 15.09
CA ALA A 426 -10.92 9.08 14.31
C ALA A 426 -12.02 9.70 15.19
N LYS A 427 -12.45 9.02 16.26
CA LYS A 427 -13.38 9.58 17.25
C LYS A 427 -12.78 10.79 17.94
N ARG A 428 -11.52 10.71 18.36
CA ARG A 428 -10.80 11.83 18.99
C ARG A 428 -10.70 13.03 18.05
N LEU A 429 -10.34 12.81 16.78
CA LEU A 429 -10.32 13.87 15.77
C LEU A 429 -11.68 14.54 15.59
N LYS A 430 -12.77 13.76 15.52
CA LYS A 430 -14.11 14.29 15.31
C LYS A 430 -14.60 15.15 16.48
N LEU A 431 -14.34 14.73 17.71
CA LEU A 431 -14.73 15.52 18.89
C LEU A 431 -14.11 16.91 18.84
N GLU A 432 -12.84 17.01 18.46
CA GLU A 432 -12.09 18.27 18.44
C GLU A 432 -12.41 19.15 17.22
N LEU A 433 -12.59 18.55 16.03
CA LEU A 433 -13.00 19.30 14.83
C LEU A 433 -14.41 19.91 14.95
N ASN A 434 -15.28 19.30 15.76
CA ASN A 434 -16.61 19.82 16.07
C ASN A 434 -16.62 20.89 17.17
N GLU A 435 -15.54 21.05 17.94
CA GLU A 435 -15.41 22.10 18.96
C GLU A 435 -14.70 23.36 18.44
N ILE A 436 -14.01 23.25 17.30
CA ILE A 436 -13.28 24.34 16.64
C ILE A 436 -14.17 25.09 15.61
N ASN A 437 -15.27 24.47 15.18
CA ASN A 437 -16.29 25.05 14.29
C ASN A 437 -17.57 25.34 15.07
#